data_AF-A0A178VQ91-F1
#
_entry.id   AF-A0A178VQ91-F1
#
_cell.length_a   1.000
_cell.length_b   1.000
_cell.length_c   1.000
_cell.angle_alpha   90.00
_cell.angle_beta   90.00
_cell.angle_gamma   90.00
#
_symmetry.space_group_name_H-M   'P 1'
#
loop_
_entity.id
_entity.type
_entity.pdbx_description
1 polymer ?
#
loop_
_entity_poly.entity_id
_entity_poly.type
_entity_poly.pdbx_seq_one_letter_code
_entity_poly.pdbx_strand_id
1 'polypeptide(L)'
;MDTLIASNEPIGVQDGTFAWKFLVNELNIAPSRIIPLKDEEEYLSALQRGPRGGGVAAIVDELPYIKALLSNSNCKFRTVGQEFTRTGWGFAFQRDSPLAVDMSTAILQLAEEGKLEKIRKKWLTYDHECTMQISDTENYQISVQSFWGLFLICGVVWFIALTLFCWKVFWQYHRLRPEESDEVQARSEEAGSSRGKSLRAVSFKDLIKVVDKREAEIKEMLKEKSSKKLKDGQSSAENSQSKDHETPQ
;
A
#
# COMPACT_ATOMS: atom_id res chain seq x y z
N MET A 1 25.31 5.64 8.15
CA MET A 1 26.10 6.54 9.03
C MET A 1 26.35 7.88 8.37
N ASP A 2 26.72 7.93 7.10
CA ASP A 2 27.05 9.18 6.39
C ASP A 2 25.98 10.28 6.50
N THR A 3 24.69 9.92 6.39
CA THR A 3 23.58 10.87 6.57
C THR A 3 23.53 11.45 7.99
N LEU A 4 23.85 10.65 9.01
CA LEU A 4 23.85 11.07 10.40
C LEU A 4 25.05 11.98 10.71
N ILE A 5 26.19 11.73 10.07
CA ILE A 5 27.39 12.57 10.16
C ILE A 5 27.13 13.92 9.47
N ALA A 6 26.56 13.90 8.27
CA ALA A 6 26.30 15.10 7.46
C ALA A 6 25.14 15.97 7.99
N SER A 7 24.19 15.39 8.74
CA SER A 7 23.08 16.15 9.33
C SER A 7 23.53 16.91 10.59
N ASN A 8 22.67 17.76 11.15
CA ASN A 8 22.88 18.40 12.46
C ASN A 8 21.93 17.84 13.53
N GLU A 9 21.43 16.61 13.33
CA GLU A 9 20.43 16.02 14.20
C GLU A 9 21.04 15.49 15.51
N PRO A 10 20.26 15.49 16.61
CA PRO A 10 20.68 14.95 17.90
C PRO A 10 20.79 13.42 17.88
N ILE A 11 21.81 12.89 18.53
CA ILE A 11 22.15 11.46 18.58
C ILE A 11 22.20 11.01 20.04
N GLY A 12 21.43 9.99 20.40
CA GLY A 12 21.47 9.39 21.72
C GLY A 12 22.62 8.39 21.86
N VAL A 13 23.29 8.40 23.01
CA VAL A 13 24.30 7.39 23.39
C VAL A 13 24.14 7.04 24.87
N GLN A 14 24.60 5.85 25.24
CA GLN A 14 24.62 5.46 26.66
C GLN A 14 25.60 6.35 27.43
N ASP A 15 25.16 6.86 28.58
CA ASP A 15 25.99 7.68 29.45
C ASP A 15 27.25 6.93 29.91
N GLY A 16 28.39 7.63 29.93
CA GLY A 16 29.68 7.07 30.34
C GLY A 16 30.33 6.05 29.38
N THR A 17 29.80 5.86 28.17
CA THR A 17 30.30 4.81 27.26
C THR A 17 31.36 5.26 26.25
N PHE A 18 31.98 4.27 25.61
CA PHE A 18 32.92 4.44 24.51
C PHE A 18 32.27 5.14 23.30
N ALA A 19 30.96 4.93 23.07
CA ALA A 19 30.24 5.47 21.92
C ALA A 19 30.40 7.00 21.81
N TRP A 20 30.28 7.72 22.93
CA TRP A 20 30.50 9.17 22.95
C TRP A 20 31.87 9.55 22.39
N LYS A 21 32.93 8.96 22.95
CA LYS A 21 34.32 9.28 22.55
C LYS A 21 34.56 8.94 21.10
N PHE A 22 34.02 7.82 20.62
CA PHE A 22 34.13 7.41 19.23
C PHE A 22 33.44 8.41 18.29
N LEU A 23 32.21 8.81 18.57
CA LEU A 23 31.48 9.77 17.75
C LEU A 23 32.18 11.13 17.68
N VAL A 24 32.71 11.62 18.82
CA VAL A 24 33.42 12.91 18.86
C VAL A 24 34.79 12.84 18.22
N ASN A 25 35.62 11.87 18.61
CA ASN A 25 37.05 11.88 18.25
C ASN A 25 37.32 11.27 16.88
N GLU A 26 36.58 10.22 16.50
CA GLU A 26 36.82 9.48 15.26
C GLU A 26 35.91 9.96 14.12
N LEU A 27 34.64 10.25 14.43
CA LEU A 27 33.66 10.73 13.44
C LEU A 27 33.49 12.25 13.40
N ASN A 28 34.20 12.98 14.27
CA ASN A 28 34.18 14.44 14.35
C ASN A 28 32.77 15.03 14.48
N ILE A 29 31.88 14.32 15.20
CA ILE A 29 30.53 14.79 15.49
C ILE A 29 30.60 15.81 16.63
N ALA A 30 29.92 16.94 16.45
CA ALA A 30 29.88 18.00 17.44
C ALA A 30 29.33 17.48 18.79
N PRO A 31 30.04 17.68 19.92
CA PRO A 31 29.61 17.21 21.24
C PRO A 31 28.21 17.70 21.64
N SER A 32 27.81 18.89 21.18
CA SER A 32 26.48 19.46 21.45
C SER A 32 25.31 18.68 20.85
N ARG A 33 25.58 17.81 19.86
CA ARG A 33 24.56 16.96 19.24
C ARG A 33 24.37 15.64 19.97
N ILE A 34 25.31 15.26 20.83
CA ILE A 34 25.29 13.95 21.47
C ILE A 34 24.56 14.10 22.80
N ILE A 35 23.52 13.29 22.98
CA ILE A 35 22.65 13.32 24.14
C ILE A 35 22.94 12.06 24.96
N PRO A 36 23.48 12.20 26.18
CA PRO A 36 23.68 11.06 27.06
C PRO A 36 22.32 10.58 27.59
N LEU A 37 22.10 9.28 27.53
CA LEU A 37 20.88 8.61 27.97
C LEU A 37 21.27 7.45 28.90
N LYS A 38 20.54 7.26 29.99
CA LYS A 38 20.97 6.36 31.08
C LYS A 38 20.40 4.96 30.99
N ASP A 39 19.15 4.85 30.57
CA ASP A 39 18.39 3.61 30.61
C ASP A 39 17.53 3.41 29.36
N GLU A 40 16.92 2.22 29.30
CA GLU A 40 16.10 1.80 28.18
C GLU A 40 14.86 2.70 28.00
N GLU A 41 14.29 3.24 29.07
CA GLU A 41 13.09 4.09 28.99
C GLU A 41 13.44 5.45 28.38
N GLU A 42 14.59 6.02 28.76
CA GLU A 42 15.13 7.22 28.13
C GLU A 42 15.42 7.00 26.64
N TYR A 43 15.95 5.83 26.26
CA TYR A 43 16.15 5.47 24.86
C TYR A 43 14.85 5.50 24.07
N LEU A 44 13.84 4.77 24.55
CA LEU A 44 12.56 4.64 23.88
C LEU A 44 11.83 5.99 23.81
N SER A 45 11.79 6.74 24.91
CA SER A 45 11.11 8.03 24.95
C SER A 45 11.81 9.08 24.07
N ALA A 46 13.14 9.07 23.98
CA ALA A 46 13.89 9.97 23.11
C ALA A 46 13.66 9.64 21.62
N LEU A 47 13.63 8.35 21.25
CA LEU A 47 13.31 7.92 19.88
C LEU A 47 11.85 8.23 19.51
N GLN A 48 10.90 8.04 20.43
CA GLN A 48 9.48 8.34 20.19
C GLN A 48 9.23 9.83 19.95
N ARG A 49 9.89 10.70 20.73
CA ARG A 49 9.78 12.16 20.54
C ARG A 49 10.41 12.61 19.23
N GLY A 50 11.48 11.94 18.80
CA GLY A 50 12.24 12.28 17.60
C GLY A 50 12.91 13.66 17.67
N PRO A 51 13.71 14.03 16.66
CA PRO A 51 14.52 15.25 16.72
C PRO A 51 13.66 16.52 16.73
N ARG A 52 12.47 16.50 16.13
CA ARG A 52 11.54 17.65 16.12
C ARG A 52 10.80 17.83 17.45
N GLY A 53 10.64 16.76 18.23
CA GLY A 53 9.99 16.77 19.54
C GLY A 53 10.97 16.90 20.72
N GLY A 54 12.20 17.35 20.47
CA GLY A 54 13.26 17.46 21.48
C GLY A 54 13.85 16.12 21.92
N GLY A 55 13.59 15.05 21.17
CA GLY A 55 14.22 13.74 21.31
C GLY A 55 15.46 13.59 20.42
N VAL A 56 15.76 12.36 20.01
CA VAL A 56 16.93 12.03 19.18
C VAL A 56 16.50 11.49 17.82
N ALA A 57 17.34 11.67 16.80
CA ALA A 57 17.12 11.07 15.48
C ALA A 57 17.55 9.60 15.42
N ALA A 58 18.59 9.25 16.18
CA ALA A 58 19.12 7.90 16.25
C ALA A 58 19.76 7.65 17.61
N ILE A 59 19.89 6.36 17.96
CA ILE A 59 20.70 5.91 19.08
C ILE A 59 21.89 5.12 18.53
N VAL A 60 23.06 5.37 19.09
CA VAL A 60 24.28 4.64 18.78
C VAL A 60 24.77 3.92 20.02
N ASP A 61 24.78 2.59 19.96
CA ASP A 61 25.20 1.72 21.05
C ASP A 61 25.66 0.35 20.51
N GLU A 62 26.16 -0.51 21.37
CA GLU A 62 26.61 -1.86 21.01
C GLU A 62 25.41 -2.77 20.66
N LEU A 63 25.63 -3.61 19.64
CA LEU A 63 24.57 -4.41 19.03
C LEU A 63 23.77 -5.31 19.99
N PRO A 64 24.38 -5.99 20.99
CA PRO A 64 23.62 -6.81 21.94
C PRO A 64 22.58 -5.99 22.72
N TYR A 65 22.92 -4.78 23.15
CA TYR A 65 21.99 -3.90 23.87
C TYR A 65 20.87 -3.40 22.96
N ILE A 66 21.20 -3.02 21.72
CA ILE A 66 20.19 -2.63 20.73
C ILE A 66 19.25 -3.79 20.41
N LYS A 67 19.76 -5.03 20.26
CA LYS A 67 18.90 -6.20 20.03
C LYS A 67 17.93 -6.44 21.19
N ALA A 68 18.38 -6.29 22.44
CA ALA A 68 17.53 -6.38 23.61
C ALA A 68 16.42 -5.31 23.59
N LEU A 69 16.79 -4.04 23.37
CA LEU A 69 15.87 -2.90 23.25
C LEU A 69 14.81 -3.14 22.17
N LEU A 70 15.21 -3.64 20.99
CA LEU A 70 14.28 -3.92 19.89
C LEU A 70 13.29 -5.03 20.24
N SER A 71 13.77 -6.10 20.89
CA SER A 71 12.91 -7.19 21.38
C SER A 71 11.89 -6.66 22.40
N ASN A 72 12.34 -5.90 23.40
CA ASN A 72 11.48 -5.34 24.46
C ASN A 72 10.46 -4.32 23.93
N SER A 73 10.82 -3.58 22.88
CA SER A 73 9.94 -2.57 22.26
C SER A 73 9.00 -3.14 21.20
N ASN A 74 8.91 -4.46 21.03
CA ASN A 74 8.12 -5.14 20.00
C ASN A 74 8.41 -4.60 18.58
N CYS A 75 9.70 -4.43 18.26
CA CYS A 75 10.16 -4.03 16.94
C CYS A 75 9.60 -2.69 16.41
N LYS A 76 9.20 -1.78 17.31
CA LYS A 76 8.78 -0.41 16.93
C LYS A 76 9.89 0.38 16.25
N PHE A 77 11.13 0.01 16.53
CA PHE A 77 12.34 0.61 15.96
C PHE A 77 13.12 -0.43 15.17
N ARG A 78 14.09 0.05 14.39
CA ARG A 78 15.00 -0.79 13.63
C ARG A 78 16.41 -0.22 13.65
N THR A 79 17.39 -1.09 13.45
CA THR A 79 18.74 -0.65 13.13
C THR A 79 18.81 -0.19 11.67
N VAL A 80 19.74 0.72 11.38
CA VAL A 80 19.95 1.26 10.04
C VAL A 80 21.44 1.27 9.73
N GLY A 81 21.81 0.73 8.58
CA GLY A 81 23.19 0.66 8.12
C GLY A 81 23.95 -0.55 8.68
N GLN A 82 25.25 -0.58 8.40
CA GLN A 82 26.15 -1.64 8.83
C GLN A 82 26.83 -1.27 10.15
N GLU A 83 27.22 -2.30 10.91
CA GLU A 83 28.13 -2.17 12.04
C GLU A 83 29.44 -1.49 11.59
N PHE A 84 29.78 -0.39 12.25
CA PHE A 84 30.93 0.46 11.89
C PHE A 84 32.09 0.31 12.89
N THR A 85 31.87 -0.34 14.03
CA THR A 85 32.91 -0.73 15.00
C THR A 85 32.97 -2.25 15.11
N ARG A 86 34.19 -2.80 15.06
CA ARG A 86 34.46 -4.22 15.36
C ARG A 86 35.11 -4.36 16.74
N THR A 87 34.51 -3.73 17.74
CA THR A 87 34.94 -3.86 19.14
C THR A 87 34.48 -5.22 19.67
N GLY A 88 35.27 -5.79 20.57
CA GLY A 88 34.99 -7.06 21.22
C GLY A 88 35.09 -6.91 22.73
N TRP A 89 34.32 -7.72 23.46
CA TRP A 89 34.39 -7.77 24.91
C TRP A 89 35.51 -8.71 25.37
N GLY A 90 36.10 -8.41 26.52
CA GLY A 90 37.17 -9.20 27.11
C GLY A 90 37.18 -9.13 28.63
N PHE A 91 37.84 -10.11 29.24
CA PHE A 91 38.07 -10.12 30.68
C PHE A 91 39.37 -9.36 30.99
N ALA A 92 39.32 -8.47 31.97
CA ALA A 92 40.48 -7.68 32.38
C ALA A 92 41.03 -8.18 33.72
N PHE A 93 42.35 -8.32 33.78
CA PHE A 93 43.08 -8.73 34.98
C PHE A 93 44.19 -7.71 35.28
N GLN A 94 44.70 -7.73 36.51
CA GLN A 94 45.91 -6.96 36.83
C GLN A 94 47.06 -7.44 35.95
N ARG A 95 47.98 -6.51 35.64
CA ARG A 95 49.17 -6.83 34.86
C ARG A 95 49.95 -7.96 35.54
N ASP A 96 50.47 -8.87 34.73
CA ASP A 96 51.26 -10.04 35.17
C ASP A 96 50.48 -11.09 36.00
N SER A 97 49.14 -11.00 36.04
CA SER A 97 48.32 -12.03 36.68
C SER A 97 48.31 -13.32 35.84
N PRO A 98 48.63 -14.49 36.43
CA PRO A 98 48.57 -15.76 35.73
C PRO A 98 47.14 -16.12 35.30
N LEU A 99 46.13 -15.58 35.97
CA LEU A 99 44.71 -15.83 35.69
C LEU A 99 44.31 -15.40 34.27
N ALA A 100 45.01 -14.42 33.68
CA ALA A 100 44.75 -14.00 32.30
C ALA A 100 44.99 -15.16 31.31
N VAL A 101 46.08 -15.92 31.49
CA VAL A 101 46.43 -17.04 30.61
C VAL A 101 45.44 -18.19 30.78
N ASP A 102 45.10 -18.52 32.03
CA ASP A 102 44.13 -19.57 32.34
C ASP A 102 42.76 -19.26 31.74
N MET A 103 42.28 -18.02 31.90
CA MET A 103 40.99 -17.58 31.37
C MET A 103 40.98 -17.54 29.84
N SER A 104 42.03 -17.04 29.19
CA SER A 104 42.13 -17.09 27.72
C SER A 104 42.11 -18.52 27.19
N THR A 105 42.81 -19.45 27.85
CA THR A 105 42.85 -20.87 27.47
C THR A 105 41.48 -21.53 27.64
N ALA A 106 40.80 -21.26 28.75
CA ALA A 106 39.44 -21.76 29.00
C ALA A 106 38.43 -21.24 27.95
N ILE A 107 38.50 -19.96 27.58
CA ILE A 107 37.64 -19.37 26.55
C ILE A 107 37.89 -20.03 25.19
N LEU A 108 39.16 -20.29 24.84
CA LEU A 108 39.52 -20.97 23.60
C LEU A 108 38.92 -22.38 23.54
N GLN A 109 39.06 -23.17 24.60
CA GLN A 109 38.46 -24.50 24.71
C GLN A 109 36.93 -24.45 24.56
N LEU A 110 36.26 -23.50 25.21
CA LEU A 110 34.81 -23.32 25.09
C LEU A 110 34.37 -22.94 23.67
N ALA A 111 35.20 -22.19 22.95
CA ALA A 111 34.95 -21.81 21.56
C ALA A 111 35.13 -23.01 20.62
N GLU A 112 36.22 -23.78 20.75
CA GLU A 112 36.50 -24.98 19.95
C GLU A 112 35.41 -26.05 20.12
N GLU A 113 34.91 -26.24 21.34
CA GLU A 113 33.82 -27.17 21.63
C GLU A 113 32.43 -26.66 21.18
N GLY A 114 32.34 -25.41 20.70
CA GLY A 114 31.08 -24.76 20.33
C GLY A 114 30.15 -24.47 21.52
N LYS A 115 30.64 -24.58 22.77
CA LYS A 115 29.87 -24.24 23.98
C LYS A 115 29.62 -22.73 24.07
N LEU A 116 30.57 -21.92 23.64
CA LEU A 116 30.41 -20.46 23.60
C LEU A 116 29.21 -20.04 22.73
N GLU A 117 29.04 -20.69 21.58
CA GLU A 117 27.90 -20.45 20.69
C GLU A 117 26.57 -20.88 21.31
N LYS A 118 26.55 -21.98 22.08
CA LYS A 118 25.37 -22.39 22.84
C LYS A 118 24.99 -21.39 23.92
N ILE A 119 25.97 -20.84 24.63
CA ILE A 119 25.76 -19.77 25.61
C ILE A 119 25.20 -18.53 24.92
N ARG A 120 25.80 -18.13 23.79
CA ARG A 120 25.33 -17.00 22.99
C ARG A 120 23.87 -17.18 22.58
N LYS A 121 23.51 -18.33 22.02
CA LYS A 121 22.11 -18.60 21.62
C LYS A 121 21.17 -18.64 22.82
N LYS A 122 21.60 -19.21 23.94
CA LYS A 122 20.74 -19.33 25.13
C LYS A 122 20.41 -17.98 25.77
N TRP A 123 21.34 -17.04 25.75
CA TRP A 123 21.20 -15.76 26.46
C TRP A 123 20.97 -14.55 25.55
N LEU A 124 21.37 -14.62 24.28
CA LEU A 124 21.32 -13.50 23.32
C LEU A 124 20.48 -13.81 22.08
N THR A 125 19.77 -14.94 22.04
CA THR A 125 18.66 -15.13 21.09
C THR A 125 17.37 -14.74 21.78
N TYR A 126 16.63 -13.84 21.13
CA TYR A 126 15.35 -13.35 21.63
C TYR A 126 14.23 -14.04 20.86
N ASP A 127 13.18 -14.49 21.55
CA ASP A 127 12.06 -15.24 20.94
C ASP A 127 11.35 -14.43 19.84
N HIS A 128 11.40 -13.10 19.93
CA HIS A 128 10.97 -12.18 18.90
C HIS A 128 12.21 -11.54 18.27
N GLU A 129 12.94 -12.30 17.45
CA GLU A 129 13.94 -11.70 16.57
C GLU A 129 13.19 -10.76 15.64
N CYS A 130 13.19 -9.46 15.99
CA CYS A 130 12.79 -8.37 15.11
C CYS A 130 13.60 -8.57 13.84
N THR A 131 12.98 -9.21 12.87
CA THR A 131 13.73 -9.78 11.77
C THR A 131 14.33 -8.59 11.07
N MET A 132 15.66 -8.53 11.11
CA MET A 132 16.48 -7.51 10.48
C MET A 132 16.41 -7.71 8.97
N GLN A 133 15.21 -7.76 8.42
CA GLN A 133 15.00 -7.75 7.00
C GLN A 133 15.26 -6.30 6.55
N ILE A 134 16.56 -6.03 6.36
CA ILE A 134 17.04 -5.41 5.14
C ILE A 134 16.84 -6.46 4.03
N SER A 135 15.61 -6.93 3.86
CA SER A 135 15.22 -7.38 2.56
C SER A 135 14.83 -6.07 1.89
N ASP A 136 15.44 -5.78 0.74
CA ASP A 136 14.86 -4.93 -0.31
C ASP A 136 13.55 -5.55 -0.84
N THR A 137 12.77 -6.11 0.07
CA THR A 137 11.41 -6.57 -0.05
C THR A 137 10.73 -5.81 1.06
N GLU A 138 10.64 -4.50 0.85
CA GLU A 138 9.42 -3.81 1.20
C GLU A 138 8.29 -4.80 0.94
N ASN A 139 7.72 -5.34 2.01
CA ASN A 139 6.40 -5.93 1.94
C ASN A 139 5.47 -4.73 1.68
N TYR A 140 5.54 -4.19 0.46
CA TYR A 140 4.49 -3.50 -0.24
C TYR A 140 3.36 -4.53 -0.45
N GLN A 141 2.84 -5.07 0.66
CA GLN A 141 1.45 -5.47 0.67
C GLN A 141 0.69 -4.17 0.55
N ILE A 142 0.44 -3.77 -0.70
CA ILE A 142 -0.42 -2.65 -1.00
C ILE A 142 -1.79 -3.04 -0.46
N SER A 143 -2.06 -2.61 0.77
CA SER A 143 -3.35 -2.84 1.43
C SER A 143 -4.44 -2.27 0.52
N VAL A 144 -5.55 -2.99 0.40
CA VAL A 144 -6.77 -2.52 -0.27
C VAL A 144 -7.23 -1.15 0.24
N GLN A 145 -6.82 -0.74 1.44
CA GLN A 145 -7.03 0.59 1.99
C GLN A 145 -6.37 1.71 1.16
N SER A 146 -5.18 1.46 0.59
CA SER A 146 -4.49 2.41 -0.30
C SER A 146 -5.17 2.54 -1.67
N PHE A 147 -6.02 1.58 -2.06
CA PHE A 147 -6.78 1.59 -3.31
C PHE A 147 -8.16 2.22 -3.20
N TRP A 148 -8.53 2.77 -2.03
CA TRP A 148 -9.84 3.39 -1.82
C TRP A 148 -10.16 4.48 -2.86
N GLY A 149 -9.16 5.27 -3.26
CA GLY A 149 -9.31 6.28 -4.31
C GLY A 149 -9.68 5.69 -5.68
N LEU A 150 -9.12 4.54 -6.06
CA LEU A 150 -9.44 3.87 -7.33
C LEU A 150 -10.87 3.32 -7.30
N PHE A 151 -11.28 2.69 -6.20
CA PHE A 151 -12.66 2.21 -6.04
C PHE A 151 -13.68 3.36 -6.08
N LEU A 152 -13.33 4.51 -5.49
CA LEU A 152 -14.18 5.70 -5.53
C LEU A 152 -14.37 6.22 -6.96
N ILE A 153 -13.29 6.34 -7.73
CA ILE A 153 -13.36 6.82 -9.13
C ILE A 153 -14.18 5.85 -9.99
N CYS A 154 -13.91 4.54 -9.89
CA CYS A 154 -14.68 3.53 -10.60
C CYS A 154 -16.17 3.58 -10.23
N GLY A 155 -16.49 3.69 -8.94
CA GLY A 155 -17.88 3.79 -8.48
C GLY A 155 -18.60 5.02 -9.03
N VAL A 156 -17.95 6.18 -9.05
CA VAL A 156 -18.52 7.43 -9.60
C VAL A 156 -18.78 7.31 -11.09
N VAL A 157 -17.86 6.75 -11.87
CA VAL A 157 -18.03 6.54 -13.31
C VAL A 157 -19.24 5.64 -13.60
N TRP A 158 -19.39 4.54 -12.86
CA TRP A 158 -20.53 3.64 -12.98
C TRP A 158 -21.85 4.33 -12.61
N PHE A 159 -21.86 5.11 -11.53
CA PHE A 159 -23.05 5.85 -11.11
C PHE A 159 -23.49 6.89 -12.13
N ILE A 160 -22.55 7.65 -12.71
CA ILE A 160 -22.84 8.62 -13.77
C ILE A 160 -23.38 7.91 -15.02
N ALA A 161 -22.76 6.80 -15.43
CA ALA A 161 -23.22 6.03 -16.59
C ALA A 161 -24.65 5.50 -16.40
N LEU A 162 -24.96 4.94 -15.23
CA LEU A 162 -26.31 4.48 -14.88
C LEU A 162 -27.30 5.64 -14.84
N THR A 163 -26.90 6.79 -14.28
CA THR A 163 -27.76 7.97 -14.22
C THR A 163 -28.11 8.50 -15.61
N LEU A 164 -27.13 8.61 -16.50
CA LEU A 164 -27.33 9.02 -17.89
C LEU A 164 -28.20 8.02 -18.68
N PHE A 165 -28.00 6.72 -18.44
CA PHE A 165 -28.82 5.68 -19.05
C PHE A 165 -30.28 5.78 -18.59
N CYS A 166 -30.51 5.87 -17.28
CA CYS A 166 -31.84 6.06 -16.70
C CYS A 166 -32.50 7.34 -17.19
N TRP A 167 -31.77 8.45 -17.27
CA TRP A 167 -32.26 9.72 -17.82
C TRP A 167 -32.69 9.58 -19.27
N LYS A 168 -31.87 8.93 -20.11
CA LYS A 168 -32.18 8.69 -21.53
C LYS A 168 -33.44 7.84 -21.69
N VAL A 169 -33.57 6.77 -20.91
CA VAL A 169 -34.76 5.89 -20.92
C VAL A 169 -35.99 6.67 -20.45
N PHE A 170 -35.86 7.46 -19.38
CA PHE A 170 -36.94 8.29 -18.87
C PHE A 170 -37.38 9.36 -19.88
N TRP A 171 -36.44 10.05 -20.53
CA TRP A 171 -36.74 11.01 -21.60
C TRP A 171 -37.41 10.36 -22.82
N GLN A 172 -36.94 9.18 -23.23
CA GLN A 172 -37.60 8.44 -24.31
C GLN A 172 -39.01 8.00 -23.94
N TYR A 173 -39.23 7.58 -22.69
CA TYR A 173 -40.55 7.22 -22.16
C TYR A 173 -41.48 8.44 -22.09
N HIS A 174 -40.99 9.58 -21.59
CA HIS A 174 -41.78 10.81 -21.49
C HIS A 174 -42.09 11.42 -22.86
N ARG A 175 -41.23 11.22 -23.86
CA ARG A 175 -41.46 11.63 -25.25
C ARG A 175 -42.45 10.73 -26.00
N LEU A 176 -42.71 9.52 -25.50
CA LEU A 176 -43.67 8.56 -26.06
C LEU A 176 -45.05 8.60 -25.40
N ARG A 177 -45.30 9.49 -24.44
CA ARG A 177 -46.63 9.74 -23.90
C ARG A 177 -47.24 10.95 -24.61
N PRO A 178 -48.05 10.76 -25.67
CA PRO A 178 -48.89 11.84 -26.16
C PRO A 178 -49.91 12.19 -25.06
N GLU A 179 -50.17 13.48 -24.97
CA GLU A 179 -51.22 14.13 -24.21
C GLU A 179 -52.51 13.30 -24.20
N GLU A 180 -52.96 12.87 -23.01
CA GLU A 180 -54.35 12.43 -22.85
C GLU A 180 -55.14 13.71 -22.56
N SER A 181 -55.86 14.13 -23.60
CA SER A 181 -56.70 15.32 -23.72
C SER A 181 -57.47 15.69 -22.44
N ASP A 182 -57.23 16.91 -21.95
CA ASP A 182 -58.18 17.64 -21.12
C ASP A 182 -59.34 18.08 -22.02
N GLU A 183 -60.52 17.47 -21.86
CA GLU A 183 -61.83 18.11 -22.10
C GLU A 183 -62.96 17.18 -21.64
N VAL A 184 -63.63 17.54 -20.55
CA VAL A 184 -65.08 17.82 -20.45
C VAL A 184 -65.42 18.08 -18.99
N GLN A 185 -65.83 19.32 -18.72
CA GLN A 185 -66.36 19.80 -17.46
C GLN A 185 -67.88 19.70 -17.43
N ALA A 186 -68.41 19.22 -16.29
CA ALA A 186 -69.66 19.58 -15.60
C ALA A 186 -70.53 18.36 -15.21
N ARG A 187 -70.66 18.04 -13.90
CA ARG A 187 -71.62 18.66 -12.96
C ARG A 187 -71.61 17.95 -11.58
N SER A 188 -71.70 18.77 -10.52
CA SER A 188 -72.22 18.50 -9.14
C SER A 188 -71.39 17.71 -8.10
N GLU A 189 -70.86 18.48 -7.11
CA GLU A 189 -70.88 18.34 -5.63
C GLU A 189 -71.15 16.93 -5.01
N GLU A 190 -70.50 16.40 -3.98
CA GLU A 190 -69.93 16.95 -2.72
C GLU A 190 -68.85 16.01 -2.12
N ALA A 191 -68.04 16.59 -1.22
CA ALA A 191 -67.41 16.04 0.00
C ALA A 191 -66.59 14.73 -0.02
N GLY A 192 -65.32 14.82 0.43
CA GLY A 192 -64.64 13.66 1.01
C GLY A 192 -63.11 13.65 0.99
N SER A 193 -62.51 14.20 2.05
CA SER A 193 -61.25 13.80 2.72
C SER A 193 -60.23 12.88 2.01
N SER A 194 -58.99 13.40 1.96
CA SER A 194 -57.70 12.70 2.15
C SER A 194 -57.37 11.45 1.32
N ARG A 195 -56.29 11.51 0.52
CA ARG A 195 -55.19 10.52 0.56
C ARG A 195 -54.04 10.88 -0.36
N GLY A 196 -52.83 10.69 0.15
CA GLY A 196 -51.56 11.07 -0.45
C GLY A 196 -51.34 10.48 -1.85
N LYS A 197 -50.59 11.25 -2.66
CA LYS A 197 -50.10 10.83 -3.98
C LYS A 197 -49.11 9.68 -3.79
N SER A 198 -49.64 8.46 -3.86
CA SER A 198 -48.88 7.22 -3.85
C SER A 198 -47.98 7.18 -5.08
N LEU A 199 -46.66 7.20 -4.85
CA LEU A 199 -45.66 6.91 -5.87
C LEU A 199 -45.84 5.45 -6.28
N ARG A 200 -46.54 5.22 -7.40
CA ARG A 200 -46.74 3.88 -7.94
C ARG A 200 -45.38 3.35 -8.40
N ALA A 201 -44.82 2.40 -7.65
CA ALA A 201 -43.53 1.80 -7.95
C ALA A 201 -43.52 1.19 -9.35
N VAL A 202 -42.51 1.57 -10.14
CA VAL A 202 -42.23 1.05 -11.48
C VAL A 202 -41.91 -0.44 -11.37
N SER A 203 -42.64 -1.30 -12.07
CA SER A 203 -42.39 -2.75 -12.06
C SER A 203 -41.18 -3.08 -12.96
N PHE A 204 -40.21 -3.83 -12.42
CA PHE A 204 -39.05 -4.35 -13.16
C PHE A 204 -39.42 -5.03 -14.50
N LYS A 205 -40.63 -5.58 -14.61
CA LYS A 205 -41.15 -6.24 -15.81
C LYS A 205 -41.26 -5.29 -17.01
N ASP A 206 -41.59 -4.03 -16.78
CA ASP A 206 -41.73 -3.05 -17.88
C ASP A 206 -40.36 -2.60 -18.38
N LEU A 207 -39.37 -2.54 -17.49
CA LEU A 207 -37.99 -2.20 -17.85
C LEU A 207 -37.34 -3.33 -18.65
N ILE A 208 -37.57 -4.59 -18.25
CA ILE A 208 -37.11 -5.77 -19.01
C ILE A 208 -37.73 -5.80 -20.42
N LYS A 209 -39.04 -5.52 -20.55
CA LYS A 209 -39.69 -5.45 -21.88
C LYS A 209 -39.08 -4.38 -22.79
N VAL A 210 -38.71 -3.23 -22.25
CA VAL A 210 -38.07 -2.17 -23.04
C VAL A 210 -36.66 -2.61 -23.47
N VAL A 211 -35.90 -3.24 -22.59
CA VAL A 211 -34.57 -3.76 -22.91
C VAL A 211 -34.64 -4.86 -23.98
N ASP A 212 -35.54 -5.83 -23.82
CA ASP A 212 -35.76 -6.91 -24.81
C ASP A 212 -36.15 -6.35 -26.18
N LYS A 213 -37.04 -5.35 -26.22
CA LYS A 213 -37.45 -4.70 -27.47
C LYS A 213 -36.28 -3.99 -28.14
N ARG A 214 -35.41 -3.32 -27.37
CA ARG A 214 -34.23 -2.62 -27.91
C ARG A 214 -33.14 -3.60 -28.35
N GLU A 215 -32.97 -4.73 -27.67
CA GLU A 215 -32.04 -5.78 -28.08
C GLU A 215 -32.47 -6.41 -29.41
N ALA A 216 -33.76 -6.66 -29.59
CA ALA A 216 -34.32 -7.18 -30.85
C ALA A 216 -34.11 -6.21 -32.02
N GLU A 217 -34.34 -4.90 -31.82
CA GLU A 217 -34.10 -3.87 -32.85
C GLU A 217 -32.62 -3.78 -33.25
N ILE A 218 -31.69 -3.88 -32.28
CA ILE A 218 -30.24 -3.86 -32.57
C ILE A 218 -29.81 -5.10 -33.36
N LYS A 219 -30.34 -6.28 -33.02
CA LYS A 219 -30.05 -7.53 -33.74
C LYS A 219 -30.52 -7.48 -35.19
N GLU A 220 -31.69 -6.91 -35.45
CA GLU A 220 -32.20 -6.73 -36.82
C GLU A 220 -31.35 -5.73 -37.62
N MET A 221 -30.94 -4.60 -37.02
CA MET A 221 -30.03 -3.66 -37.70
C MET A 221 -28.66 -4.28 -38.04
N LEU A 222 -28.13 -5.15 -37.17
CA LEU A 222 -26.87 -5.86 -37.43
C LEU A 222 -27.01 -6.89 -38.56
N LYS A 223 -28.15 -7.58 -38.63
CA LYS A 223 -28.48 -8.56 -39.68
C LYS A 223 -28.75 -7.90 -41.04
N GLU A 224 -29.35 -6.72 -41.04
CA GLU A 224 -29.56 -5.91 -42.26
C GLU A 224 -28.22 -5.36 -42.78
N LYS A 225 -27.35 -4.86 -41.88
CA LYS A 225 -26.00 -4.41 -42.24
C LYS A 225 -25.13 -5.56 -42.78
N SER A 226 -25.21 -6.76 -42.22
CA SER A 226 -24.45 -7.91 -42.73
C SER A 226 -24.95 -8.34 -44.12
N SER A 227 -26.26 -8.31 -44.34
CA SER A 227 -26.88 -8.67 -45.63
C SER A 227 -26.61 -7.65 -46.75
N LYS A 228 -26.55 -6.34 -46.42
CA LYS A 228 -26.11 -5.29 -47.36
C LYS A 228 -24.62 -5.42 -47.72
N LYS A 229 -23.77 -5.76 -46.74
CA LYS A 229 -22.33 -5.99 -46.96
C LYS A 229 -22.05 -7.20 -47.86
N LEU A 230 -22.90 -8.23 -47.81
CA LEU A 230 -22.84 -9.39 -48.72
C LEU A 230 -23.30 -9.06 -50.16
N LYS A 231 -24.30 -8.18 -50.33
CA LYS A 231 -24.77 -7.76 -51.66
C LYS A 231 -23.79 -6.83 -52.39
N ASP A 232 -23.14 -5.90 -51.69
CA ASP A 232 -22.14 -5.01 -52.29
C ASP A 232 -20.87 -5.77 -52.72
N GLY A 233 -20.54 -6.87 -52.03
CA GLY A 233 -19.43 -7.76 -52.40
C GLY A 233 -19.71 -8.63 -53.64
N GLN A 234 -20.97 -8.94 -53.92
CA GLN A 234 -21.35 -9.82 -55.04
C GLN A 234 -21.59 -9.04 -56.34
N SER A 235 -22.05 -7.80 -56.28
CA SER A 235 -22.12 -6.90 -57.44
C SER A 235 -20.74 -6.50 -57.99
N SER A 236 -19.68 -6.60 -57.17
CA SER A 236 -18.30 -6.34 -57.62
C SER A 236 -17.66 -7.55 -58.33
N ALA A 237 -18.26 -8.75 -58.23
CA ALA A 237 -17.75 -9.97 -58.87
C ALA A 237 -18.34 -10.21 -60.27
N GLU A 238 -19.55 -9.70 -60.58
CA GLU A 238 -20.18 -9.86 -61.90
C GLU A 238 -19.73 -8.83 -62.95
N ASN A 239 -19.03 -7.75 -62.57
CA ASN A 239 -18.55 -6.75 -63.54
C ASN A 239 -17.13 -7.03 -64.09
N SER A 240 -16.54 -8.19 -63.76
CA SER A 240 -15.19 -8.59 -64.20
C SER A 240 -15.18 -9.72 -65.24
N GLN A 241 -16.34 -10.10 -65.78
CA GLN A 241 -16.47 -11.18 -66.77
C GLN A 241 -17.09 -10.68 -68.09
N SER A 242 -16.65 -9.51 -68.57
CA SER A 242 -16.92 -9.07 -69.95
C SER A 242 -15.82 -8.11 -70.43
N LYS A 243 -14.60 -8.62 -70.52
CA LYS A 243 -13.55 -8.10 -71.41
C LYS A 243 -12.42 -9.12 -71.48
N ASP A 244 -11.79 -9.16 -72.64
CA ASP A 244 -10.55 -9.87 -72.95
C ASP A 244 -10.73 -11.30 -73.50
N HIS A 245 -11.21 -11.37 -74.74
CA HIS A 245 -10.65 -12.32 -75.71
C HIS A 245 -10.33 -11.57 -77.02
N GLU A 246 -9.13 -11.01 -77.08
CA GLU A 246 -8.47 -10.65 -78.34
C GLU A 246 -7.14 -11.41 -78.40
N THR A 247 -6.95 -12.14 -79.50
CA THR A 247 -5.88 -13.13 -79.72
C THR A 247 -4.78 -12.49 -80.59
N PRO A 248 -3.49 -12.82 -80.39
CA PRO A 248 -2.40 -12.07 -81.00
C PRO A 248 -2.03 -12.55 -82.42
N GLN A 249 -1.69 -11.60 -83.29
CA GLN A 249 -0.67 -11.74 -84.32
C GLN A 249 0.08 -10.43 -84.52
#